data_AF-W5NXK7-F1
#
_entry.id   AF-W5NXK7-F1
#
_cell.length_a   1.000
_cell.length_b   1.000
_cell.length_c   1.000
_cell.angle_alpha   90.00
_cell.angle_beta   90.00
_cell.angle_gamma   90.00
#
_symmetry.space_group_name_H-M   'P 1'
#
loop_
_entity.id
_entity.type
_entity.pdbx_description
1 polymer ?
#
loop_
_entity_poly.entity_id
_entity_poly.type
_entity_poly.pdbx_seq_one_letter_code
_entity_poly.pdbx_strand_id
1 'polypeptide(L)'
;EQRRNKAFYVTELTDRIRARSSPDVDGVEDSADFMSFFPDFVWTLRDFSLDLKADGEAITADEYLENSLKLRKGTSPKDETFNLPRLCIRKFFPKKKCFIFDRPTDRKRLGQLEELCDDELDSEFVQQAAAFCSYIFSNSKTKTLSGGIKVDGPRLETLVQTYVNAISRGDLPCMENAVLALAEIENSAAVQKAIAHYDQQMSQKLQLPTETLQELLDLHRASEKEATEVFMKSSFKDIDQLFQKELVAQLDKKRDDFCNQNLKASEDHCSALLKDIFSPLEEDVKQGIYLKPGGYRLFIEKMQELKKKYVQEPRKGIQAEEILQEYLKSK
;
A
#
# COMPACT_ATOMS: atom_id res chain seq x y z
N GLU A 1 -7.25 -47.24 1.24
CA GLU A 1 -5.95 -46.99 0.58
C GLU A 1 -5.99 -45.91 -0.51
N GLN A 2 -7.01 -45.86 -1.38
CA GLN A 2 -7.12 -44.89 -2.49
C GLN A 2 -7.14 -43.39 -2.08
N ARG A 3 -7.73 -43.03 -0.93
CA ARG A 3 -7.72 -41.65 -0.42
C ARG A 3 -6.32 -41.17 0.02
N ARG A 4 -5.39 -42.10 0.33
CA ARG A 4 -4.02 -41.81 0.79
C ARG A 4 -3.14 -41.25 -0.34
N ASN A 5 -3.39 -41.65 -1.59
CA ASN A 5 -2.58 -41.24 -2.74
C ASN A 5 -2.85 -39.79 -3.20
N LYS A 6 -4.00 -39.19 -2.85
CA LYS A 6 -4.31 -37.78 -3.17
C LYS A 6 -3.78 -36.79 -2.14
N ALA A 7 -3.53 -37.22 -0.89
CA ALA A 7 -2.86 -36.40 0.12
C ALA A 7 -1.37 -36.15 -0.20
N PHE A 8 -0.83 -36.82 -1.22
CA PHE A 8 0.52 -36.63 -1.75
C PHE A 8 0.74 -35.20 -2.26
N TYR A 9 -0.29 -34.52 -2.76
CA TYR A 9 -0.14 -33.11 -3.15
C TYR A 9 0.27 -32.21 -1.98
N VAL A 10 -0.14 -32.55 -0.76
CA VAL A 10 0.23 -31.77 0.44
C VAL A 10 1.69 -32.00 0.81
N THR A 11 2.24 -33.19 0.53
CA THR A 11 3.66 -33.46 0.75
C THR A 11 4.54 -32.79 -0.29
N GLU A 12 4.05 -32.63 -1.52
CA GLU A 12 4.78 -31.89 -2.57
C GLU A 12 4.78 -30.37 -2.34
N LEU A 13 3.97 -29.81 -1.44
CA LEU A 13 3.91 -28.34 -1.25
C LEU A 13 5.26 -27.74 -0.86
N THR A 14 6.10 -28.48 -0.13
CA THR A 14 7.48 -28.07 0.21
C THR A 14 8.38 -27.96 -1.02
N ASP A 15 8.08 -28.72 -2.06
CA ASP A 15 8.86 -28.77 -3.30
C ASP A 15 8.29 -27.84 -4.37
N ARG A 16 7.09 -27.28 -4.12
CA ARG A 16 6.33 -26.47 -5.08
C ARG A 16 6.17 -25.01 -4.65
N ILE A 17 6.36 -24.69 -3.38
CA ILE A 17 6.17 -23.35 -2.82
C ILE A 17 7.37 -23.01 -1.94
N ARG A 18 7.88 -21.79 -2.08
CA ARG A 18 8.86 -21.23 -1.13
C ARG A 18 8.23 -20.15 -0.27
N ALA A 19 8.54 -20.13 1.03
CA ALA A 19 8.16 -19.00 1.86
C ALA A 19 9.11 -17.82 1.63
N ARG A 20 10.42 -18.08 1.60
CA ARG A 20 11.48 -17.08 1.43
C ARG A 20 12.22 -17.19 0.09
N SER A 21 12.87 -16.10 -0.27
CA SER A 21 13.64 -15.97 -1.52
C SER A 21 15.10 -16.39 -1.38
N SER A 22 15.68 -16.22 -0.18
CA SER A 22 17.03 -16.69 0.15
C SER A 22 17.07 -18.21 0.37
N PRO A 23 18.05 -18.93 -0.19
CA PRO A 23 18.25 -20.34 0.14
C PRO A 23 18.73 -20.46 1.59
N ASP A 24 17.94 -21.09 2.45
CA ASP A 24 18.39 -21.44 3.78
C ASP A 24 19.54 -22.45 3.70
N VAL A 25 20.58 -22.23 4.50
CA VAL A 25 21.82 -23.02 4.51
C VAL A 25 21.56 -24.48 4.94
N ASP A 26 20.38 -24.79 5.50
CA ASP A 26 20.02 -26.10 6.05
C ASP A 26 18.68 -26.70 5.56
N GLY A 27 17.98 -26.11 4.59
CA GLY A 27 16.84 -26.75 3.88
C GLY A 27 15.60 -27.19 4.70
N VAL A 28 15.57 -26.99 6.02
CA VAL A 28 14.52 -27.48 6.93
C VAL A 28 13.59 -26.35 7.46
N GLU A 29 13.97 -25.08 7.33
CA GLU A 29 13.28 -23.95 7.99
C GLU A 29 12.08 -23.35 7.21
N ASP A 30 12.06 -23.39 5.87
CA ASP A 30 10.97 -22.80 5.05
C ASP A 30 9.58 -23.36 5.41
N SER A 31 9.55 -24.61 5.91
CA SER A 31 8.33 -25.32 6.34
C SER A 31 7.70 -24.79 7.65
N ALA A 32 8.49 -24.15 8.51
CA ALA A 32 8.00 -23.55 9.76
C ALA A 32 7.23 -22.25 9.48
N ASP A 33 7.63 -21.52 8.44
CA ASP A 33 7.00 -20.27 8.03
C ASP A 33 5.66 -20.46 7.32
N PHE A 34 5.38 -21.66 6.79
CA PHE A 34 4.12 -21.98 6.11
C PHE A 34 2.89 -21.70 6.98
N MET A 35 2.95 -21.92 8.30
CA MET A 35 1.84 -21.60 9.21
C MET A 35 1.44 -20.13 9.19
N SER A 36 2.37 -19.22 8.87
CA SER A 36 2.12 -17.78 8.93
C SER A 36 1.25 -17.27 7.77
N PHE A 37 1.17 -18.00 6.65
CA PHE A 37 0.46 -17.57 5.45
C PHE A 37 -0.44 -18.63 4.79
N PHE A 38 -0.35 -19.90 5.21
CA PHE A 38 -1.24 -20.95 4.74
C PHE A 38 -2.67 -20.73 5.26
N PRO A 39 -3.68 -21.15 4.47
CA PRO A 39 -5.08 -20.99 4.85
C PRO A 39 -5.46 -21.93 6.01
N ASP A 40 -6.63 -21.71 6.60
CA ASP A 40 -7.26 -22.74 7.42
C ASP A 40 -7.63 -23.96 6.54
N PHE A 41 -7.41 -25.17 7.04
CA PHE A 41 -7.70 -26.41 6.32
C PHE A 41 -9.10 -26.93 6.67
N VAL A 42 -9.94 -27.18 5.66
CA VAL A 42 -11.26 -27.80 5.84
C VAL A 42 -11.33 -29.08 5.02
N TRP A 43 -11.50 -30.22 5.69
CA TRP A 43 -11.69 -31.51 5.03
C TRP A 43 -13.18 -31.83 4.92
N THR A 44 -13.69 -31.90 3.70
CA THR A 44 -15.05 -32.36 3.41
C THR A 44 -15.05 -33.82 2.95
N LEU A 45 -15.63 -34.70 3.75
CA LEU A 45 -15.73 -36.14 3.48
C LEU A 45 -17.12 -36.46 2.91
N ARG A 46 -17.20 -36.52 1.58
CA ARG A 46 -18.42 -36.87 0.84
C ARG A 46 -18.72 -38.36 0.88
N ASP A 47 -20.00 -38.71 0.80
CA ASP A 47 -20.52 -40.08 0.88
C ASP A 47 -19.95 -40.83 2.08
N PHE A 48 -20.00 -40.20 3.26
CA PHE A 48 -19.51 -40.81 4.49
C PHE A 48 -20.38 -42.03 4.84
N SER A 49 -19.73 -43.14 5.18
CA SER A 49 -20.39 -44.44 5.34
C SER A 49 -19.93 -45.18 6.58
N LEU A 50 -19.20 -44.50 7.47
CA LEU A 50 -18.73 -45.06 8.72
C LEU A 50 -19.57 -44.48 9.84
N ASP A 51 -19.88 -45.30 10.84
CA ASP A 51 -20.38 -44.76 12.09
C ASP A 51 -19.26 -43.92 12.72
N LEU A 52 -19.58 -42.69 13.13
CA LEU A 52 -18.65 -41.84 13.87
C LEU A 52 -18.48 -42.37 15.30
N LYS A 53 -17.78 -43.50 15.42
CA LYS A 53 -17.44 -44.13 16.70
C LYS A 53 -15.96 -44.42 16.79
N ALA A 54 -15.37 -44.15 17.95
CA ALA A 54 -14.04 -44.61 18.33
C ALA A 54 -14.11 -45.25 19.72
N ASP A 55 -13.53 -46.45 19.85
CA ASP A 55 -13.54 -47.21 21.12
C ASP A 55 -14.95 -47.43 21.71
N GLY A 56 -15.97 -47.48 20.86
CA GLY A 56 -17.38 -47.67 21.24
C GLY A 56 -18.15 -46.38 21.52
N GLU A 57 -17.46 -45.24 21.69
CA GLU A 57 -18.05 -43.93 21.97
C GLU A 57 -18.30 -43.13 20.69
N ALA A 58 -19.36 -42.33 20.67
CA ALA A 58 -19.65 -41.42 19.57
C ALA A 58 -18.62 -40.29 19.51
N ILE A 59 -18.12 -39.99 18.31
CA ILE A 59 -17.15 -38.91 18.07
C ILE A 59 -17.70 -37.88 17.09
N THR A 60 -17.16 -36.68 17.14
CA THR A 60 -17.42 -35.63 16.15
C THR A 60 -16.60 -35.84 14.87
N ALA A 61 -16.99 -35.17 13.79
CA ALA A 61 -16.20 -35.16 12.55
C ALA A 61 -14.78 -34.61 12.77
N ASP A 62 -14.61 -33.62 13.66
CA ASP A 62 -13.30 -33.06 14.00
C ASP A 62 -12.43 -34.08 14.76
N GLU A 63 -13.00 -34.80 15.72
CA GLU A 63 -12.30 -35.89 16.41
C GLU A 63 -11.94 -37.03 15.45
N TYR A 64 -12.80 -37.32 14.46
CA TYR A 64 -12.48 -38.27 13.39
C TYR A 64 -11.25 -37.81 12.59
N LEU A 65 -11.14 -36.50 12.28
CA LEU A 65 -9.97 -35.94 11.61
C LEU A 65 -8.71 -36.05 12.47
N GLU A 66 -8.78 -35.65 13.74
CA GLU A 66 -7.65 -35.75 14.66
C GLU A 66 -7.16 -37.20 14.80
N ASN A 67 -8.09 -38.16 14.93
CA ASN A 67 -7.78 -39.58 14.93
C ASN A 67 -7.13 -40.04 13.62
N SER A 68 -7.62 -39.56 12.48
CA SER A 68 -7.08 -39.89 11.15
C SER A 68 -5.66 -39.35 10.91
N LEU A 69 -5.30 -38.25 11.59
CA LEU A 69 -3.99 -37.60 11.52
C LEU A 69 -2.99 -38.11 12.58
N LYS A 70 -3.38 -39.06 13.44
CA LYS A 70 -2.45 -39.71 14.39
C LYS A 70 -1.31 -40.39 13.64
N LEU A 71 -0.10 -40.21 14.17
CA LEU A 71 1.12 -40.77 13.61
C LEU A 71 1.38 -42.17 14.17
N ARG A 72 2.04 -43.00 13.36
CA ARG A 72 2.55 -44.30 13.80
C ARG A 72 3.92 -44.11 14.46
N LYS A 73 4.15 -44.84 15.55
CA LYS A 73 5.47 -44.95 16.17
C LYS A 73 6.30 -45.95 15.35
N GLY A 74 7.46 -45.54 14.87
CA GLY A 74 8.34 -46.35 14.05
C GLY A 74 9.13 -45.50 13.06
N THR A 75 10.30 -46.00 12.66
CA THR A 75 11.21 -45.35 11.70
C THR A 75 11.36 -46.19 10.42
N SER A 76 10.43 -47.12 10.16
CA SER A 76 10.47 -47.88 8.91
C SER A 76 10.07 -46.98 7.73
N PRO A 77 10.54 -47.26 6.50
CA PRO A 77 10.13 -46.49 5.32
C PRO A 77 8.60 -46.45 5.11
N LYS A 78 7.89 -47.49 5.56
CA LYS A 78 6.42 -47.55 5.54
C LYS A 78 5.79 -46.60 6.56
N ASP A 79 6.41 -46.43 7.73
CA ASP A 79 5.95 -45.49 8.75
C ASP A 79 6.21 -44.05 8.31
N GLU A 80 7.36 -43.76 7.69
CA GLU A 80 7.67 -42.45 7.12
C GLU A 80 6.66 -42.06 6.03
N THR A 81 6.41 -42.94 5.06
CA THR A 81 5.42 -42.72 3.99
C THR A 81 4.01 -42.50 4.56
N PHE A 82 3.67 -43.17 5.67
CA PHE A 82 2.39 -42.99 6.35
C PHE A 82 2.32 -41.66 7.11
N ASN A 83 3.41 -41.27 7.78
CA ASN A 83 3.46 -40.12 8.67
C ASN A 83 3.65 -38.80 7.93
N LEU A 84 4.38 -38.77 6.83
CA LEU A 84 4.72 -37.54 6.10
C LEU A 84 3.51 -36.67 5.72
N PRO A 85 2.49 -37.17 4.98
CA PRO A 85 1.32 -36.35 4.64
C PRO A 85 0.55 -35.86 5.87
N ARG A 86 0.52 -36.65 6.95
CA ARG A 86 -0.14 -36.27 8.21
C ARG A 86 0.63 -35.17 8.92
N LEU A 87 1.96 -35.28 8.94
CA LEU A 87 2.84 -34.25 9.48
C LEU A 87 2.68 -32.93 8.72
N CYS A 88 2.63 -32.97 7.38
CA CYS A 88 2.42 -31.79 6.56
C CYS A 88 1.08 -31.11 6.88
N ILE A 89 -0.04 -31.85 6.91
CA ILE A 89 -1.35 -31.27 7.27
C ILE A 89 -1.32 -30.66 8.69
N ARG A 90 -0.69 -31.37 9.64
CA ARG A 90 -0.59 -30.91 11.04
C ARG A 90 0.30 -29.68 11.19
N LYS A 91 1.38 -29.58 10.42
CA LYS A 91 2.37 -28.50 10.53
C LYS A 91 2.06 -27.29 9.66
N PHE A 92 1.55 -27.46 8.44
CA PHE A 92 1.44 -26.33 7.51
C PHE A 92 0.19 -25.48 7.74
N PHE A 93 -0.91 -26.09 8.18
CA PHE A 93 -2.18 -25.39 8.30
C PHE A 93 -2.45 -24.97 9.76
N PRO A 94 -2.71 -23.70 10.06
CA PRO A 94 -2.89 -23.22 11.43
C PRO A 94 -4.13 -23.82 12.10
N LYS A 95 -5.26 -23.88 11.37
CA LYS A 95 -6.49 -24.52 11.82
C LYS A 95 -6.90 -25.66 10.91
N LYS A 96 -7.57 -26.65 11.48
CA LYS A 96 -8.13 -27.79 10.77
C LYS A 96 -9.58 -27.97 11.21
N LYS A 97 -10.46 -28.23 10.25
CA LYS A 97 -11.89 -28.49 10.46
C LYS A 97 -12.31 -29.64 9.58
N CYS A 98 -13.25 -30.45 10.05
CA CYS A 98 -13.80 -31.57 9.30
C CYS A 98 -15.32 -31.45 9.19
N PHE A 99 -15.84 -31.78 8.02
CA PHE A 99 -17.26 -31.98 7.78
C PHE A 99 -17.46 -33.31 7.06
N ILE A 100 -18.43 -34.09 7.53
CA ILE A 100 -18.91 -35.27 6.82
C ILE A 100 -20.19 -34.92 6.07
N PHE A 101 -20.40 -35.60 4.95
CA PHE A 101 -21.61 -35.48 4.18
C PHE A 101 -22.12 -36.86 3.86
N ASP A 102 -23.35 -37.15 4.25
CA ASP A 102 -24.04 -38.35 3.84
C ASP A 102 -24.33 -38.30 2.34
N ARG A 103 -24.76 -39.44 1.80
CA ARG A 103 -25.10 -39.50 0.40
C ARG A 103 -26.35 -38.64 0.16
N PRO A 104 -26.31 -37.64 -0.75
CA PRO A 104 -27.40 -36.67 -0.89
C PRO A 104 -28.70 -37.26 -1.41
N THR A 105 -28.65 -38.33 -2.21
CA THR A 105 -29.82 -39.02 -2.76
C THR A 105 -29.42 -40.41 -3.23
N ASP A 106 -30.40 -41.24 -3.60
CA ASP A 106 -30.19 -42.53 -4.26
C ASP A 106 -29.27 -42.44 -5.48
N ARG A 107 -28.45 -43.48 -5.66
CA ARG A 107 -27.44 -43.58 -6.74
C ARG A 107 -27.99 -43.29 -8.13
N LYS A 108 -29.25 -43.65 -8.40
CA LYS A 108 -29.90 -43.47 -9.71
C LYS A 108 -30.17 -42.00 -10.05
N ARG A 109 -30.29 -41.14 -9.03
CA ARG A 109 -30.63 -39.71 -9.17
C ARG A 109 -29.40 -38.79 -9.03
N LEU A 110 -28.23 -39.31 -8.68
CA LEU A 110 -27.01 -38.51 -8.51
C LEU A 110 -26.60 -37.74 -9.78
N GLY A 111 -26.93 -38.24 -10.97
CA GLY A 111 -26.66 -37.53 -12.23
C GLY A 111 -27.55 -36.30 -12.47
N GLN A 112 -28.64 -36.16 -11.70
CA GLN A 112 -29.61 -35.07 -11.76
C GLN A 112 -29.55 -34.21 -10.48
N LEU A 113 -28.50 -34.33 -9.66
CA LEU A 113 -28.43 -33.72 -8.33
C LEU A 113 -28.65 -32.20 -8.35
N GLU A 114 -28.19 -31.50 -9.40
CA GLU A 114 -28.37 -30.05 -9.57
C GLU A 114 -29.82 -29.65 -9.90
N GLU A 115 -30.65 -30.58 -10.37
CA GLU A 115 -32.05 -30.36 -10.72
C GLU A 115 -33.01 -30.64 -9.54
N LEU A 116 -32.51 -31.32 -8.49
CA LEU A 116 -33.32 -31.71 -7.34
C LEU A 116 -33.50 -30.56 -6.35
N CYS A 117 -34.69 -30.48 -5.76
CA CYS A 117 -34.95 -29.58 -4.64
C CYS A 117 -34.50 -30.19 -3.31
N ASP A 118 -34.25 -29.36 -2.29
CA ASP A 118 -33.75 -29.81 -0.98
C ASP A 118 -34.69 -30.83 -0.28
N ASP A 119 -36.00 -30.75 -0.52
CA ASP A 119 -36.99 -31.69 0.01
C ASP A 119 -36.93 -33.08 -0.66
N GLU A 120 -36.25 -33.18 -1.79
CA GLU A 120 -35.99 -34.44 -2.51
C GLU A 120 -34.64 -35.08 -2.15
N LEU A 121 -33.84 -34.40 -1.32
CA LEU A 121 -32.55 -34.84 -0.83
C LEU A 121 -32.66 -35.46 0.56
N ASP A 122 -31.61 -36.18 0.94
CA ASP A 122 -31.45 -36.63 2.32
C ASP A 122 -31.42 -35.44 3.28
N SER A 123 -32.29 -35.46 4.29
CA SER A 123 -32.45 -34.34 5.22
C SER A 123 -31.19 -34.09 6.06
N GLU A 124 -30.41 -35.13 6.36
CA GLU A 124 -29.16 -35.00 7.11
C GLU A 124 -28.08 -34.36 6.23
N PHE A 125 -27.99 -34.76 4.96
CA PHE A 125 -27.13 -34.10 3.98
C PHE A 125 -27.43 -32.60 3.84
N VAL A 126 -28.71 -32.22 3.73
CA VAL A 126 -29.12 -30.81 3.62
C VAL A 126 -28.69 -30.03 4.86
N GLN A 127 -28.90 -30.58 6.06
CA GLN A 127 -28.45 -29.96 7.32
C GLN A 127 -26.93 -29.84 7.40
N GLN A 128 -26.19 -30.88 6.99
CA GLN A 128 -24.72 -30.88 6.95
C GLN A 128 -24.18 -29.83 5.97
N ALA A 129 -24.80 -29.71 4.78
CA ALA A 129 -24.48 -28.69 3.80
C ALA A 129 -24.72 -27.27 4.33
N ALA A 130 -25.87 -27.04 4.96
CA ALA A 130 -26.18 -25.75 5.58
C ALA A 130 -25.19 -25.40 6.71
N ALA A 131 -24.85 -26.37 7.57
CA ALA A 131 -23.88 -26.19 8.65
C ALA A 131 -22.47 -25.89 8.12
N PHE A 132 -22.04 -26.57 7.06
CA PHE A 132 -20.79 -26.28 6.36
C PHE A 132 -20.76 -24.86 5.81
N CYS A 133 -21.78 -24.46 5.05
CA CYS A 133 -21.88 -23.12 4.48
C CYS A 133 -21.86 -22.04 5.57
N SER A 134 -22.65 -22.23 6.64
CA SER A 134 -22.68 -21.32 7.79
C SER A 134 -21.31 -21.18 8.46
N TYR A 135 -20.58 -22.29 8.62
CA TYR A 135 -19.22 -22.26 9.15
C TYR A 135 -18.28 -21.45 8.26
N ILE A 136 -18.29 -21.68 6.94
CA ILE A 136 -17.44 -20.94 6.00
C ILE A 136 -17.75 -19.44 6.06
N PHE A 137 -19.02 -19.06 5.97
CA PHE A 137 -19.41 -17.64 6.03
C PHE A 137 -19.06 -16.95 7.35
N SER A 138 -19.06 -17.69 8.46
CA SER A 138 -18.80 -17.12 9.79
C SER A 138 -17.33 -17.15 10.20
N ASN A 139 -16.54 -18.10 9.68
CA ASN A 139 -15.18 -18.37 10.18
C ASN A 139 -14.09 -18.08 9.15
N SER A 140 -14.39 -18.03 7.85
CA SER A 140 -13.41 -17.68 6.83
C SER A 140 -12.96 -16.24 7.00
N LYS A 141 -11.65 -16.05 7.11
CA LYS A 141 -11.03 -14.73 7.25
C LYS A 141 -10.76 -14.12 5.89
N THR A 142 -10.76 -12.79 5.82
CA THR A 142 -10.18 -12.05 4.69
C THR A 142 -8.74 -12.53 4.48
N LYS A 143 -8.34 -12.78 3.23
CA LYS A 143 -6.97 -13.17 2.91
C LYS A 143 -6.01 -12.05 3.31
N THR A 144 -4.95 -12.40 4.02
CA THR A 144 -3.90 -11.47 4.43
C THR A 144 -2.52 -11.93 3.97
N LEU A 145 -1.64 -10.98 3.71
CA LEU A 145 -0.20 -11.17 3.53
C LEU A 145 0.54 -10.82 4.83
N SER A 146 1.86 -11.01 4.83
CA SER A 146 2.72 -10.61 5.96
C SER A 146 2.53 -9.12 6.30
N GLY A 147 2.51 -8.80 7.58
CA GLY A 147 2.21 -7.44 8.07
C GLY A 147 0.71 -7.09 8.16
N GLY A 148 -0.19 -8.06 7.96
CA GLY A 148 -1.64 -7.84 8.13
C GLY A 148 -2.32 -7.17 6.92
N ILE A 149 -1.64 -7.13 5.79
CA ILE A 149 -2.12 -6.52 4.56
C ILE A 149 -3.28 -7.34 4.01
N LYS A 150 -4.47 -6.74 3.98
CA LYS A 150 -5.67 -7.39 3.42
C LYS A 150 -5.60 -7.43 1.90
N VAL A 151 -5.84 -8.58 1.32
CA VAL A 151 -5.86 -8.77 -0.13
C VAL A 151 -7.24 -8.39 -0.67
N ASP A 152 -7.27 -7.41 -1.55
CA ASP A 152 -8.42 -7.00 -2.36
C ASP A 152 -8.22 -7.45 -3.83
N GLY A 153 -9.07 -6.96 -4.73
CA GLY A 153 -9.02 -7.32 -6.15
C GLY A 153 -7.66 -7.05 -6.82
N PRO A 154 -7.17 -5.79 -6.83
CA PRO A 154 -5.88 -5.45 -7.44
C PRO A 154 -4.68 -6.19 -6.83
N ARG A 155 -4.69 -6.39 -5.50
CA ARG A 155 -3.64 -7.19 -4.84
C ARG A 155 -3.68 -8.64 -5.28
N LEU A 156 -4.87 -9.23 -5.38
CA LEU A 156 -5.03 -10.61 -5.84
C LEU A 156 -4.59 -10.78 -7.31
N GLU A 157 -4.93 -9.83 -8.17
CA GLU A 157 -4.48 -9.79 -9.57
C GLU A 157 -2.94 -9.83 -9.65
N THR A 158 -2.27 -8.98 -8.87
CA THR A 158 -0.81 -8.95 -8.79
C THR A 158 -0.24 -10.29 -8.31
N LEU A 159 -0.79 -10.86 -7.23
CA LEU A 159 -0.35 -12.17 -6.72
C LEU A 159 -0.50 -13.28 -7.76
N VAL A 160 -1.66 -13.33 -8.45
CA VAL A 160 -1.91 -14.31 -9.51
C VAL A 160 -0.89 -14.16 -10.63
N GLN A 161 -0.68 -12.93 -11.11
CA GLN A 161 0.29 -12.67 -12.17
C GLN A 161 1.71 -13.07 -11.76
N THR A 162 2.14 -12.72 -10.54
CA THR A 162 3.47 -13.07 -10.03
C THR A 162 3.66 -14.59 -9.94
N TYR A 163 2.70 -15.31 -9.36
CA TYR A 163 2.81 -16.76 -9.20
C TYR A 163 2.74 -17.50 -10.53
N VAL A 164 1.82 -17.12 -11.43
CA VAL A 164 1.71 -17.74 -12.75
C VAL A 164 2.97 -17.49 -13.57
N ASN A 165 3.53 -16.27 -13.54
CA ASN A 165 4.78 -15.96 -14.22
C ASN A 165 5.96 -16.80 -13.71
N ALA A 166 6.08 -17.01 -12.40
CA ALA A 166 7.11 -17.87 -11.83
C ALA A 166 6.98 -19.30 -12.38
N ILE A 167 5.77 -19.87 -12.34
CA ILE A 167 5.50 -21.22 -12.85
C ILE A 167 5.83 -21.31 -14.34
N SER A 168 5.40 -20.33 -15.15
CA SER A 168 5.64 -20.31 -16.59
C SER A 168 7.12 -20.22 -16.96
N ARG A 169 7.97 -19.68 -16.08
CA ARG A 169 9.44 -19.63 -16.26
C ARG A 169 10.16 -20.87 -15.76
N GLY A 170 9.45 -21.79 -15.09
CA GLY A 170 10.04 -22.95 -14.43
C GLY A 170 10.57 -22.66 -13.02
N ASP A 171 10.31 -21.47 -12.48
CA ASP A 171 10.65 -21.08 -11.12
C ASP A 171 9.56 -21.55 -10.13
N LEU A 172 9.91 -21.64 -8.85
CA LEU A 172 8.94 -21.90 -7.78
C LEU A 172 8.25 -20.60 -7.34
N PRO A 173 6.90 -20.59 -7.24
CA PRO A 173 6.17 -19.53 -6.54
C PRO A 173 6.74 -19.27 -5.14
N CYS A 174 7.13 -18.02 -4.89
CA CYS A 174 7.70 -17.59 -3.63
C CYS A 174 6.82 -16.51 -2.99
N MET A 175 6.41 -16.72 -1.74
CA MET A 175 5.55 -15.79 -1.01
C MET A 175 6.22 -14.43 -0.80
N GLU A 176 7.47 -14.44 -0.30
CA GLU A 176 8.23 -13.22 -0.10
C GLU A 176 8.37 -12.38 -1.36
N ASN A 177 8.75 -13.01 -2.49
CA ASN A 177 8.89 -12.32 -3.77
C ASN A 177 7.58 -11.68 -4.22
N ALA A 178 6.44 -12.35 -4.02
CA ALA A 178 5.14 -11.80 -4.37
C ALA A 178 4.77 -10.59 -3.51
N VAL A 179 5.08 -10.62 -2.21
CA VAL A 179 4.88 -9.45 -1.33
C VAL A 179 5.81 -8.30 -1.70
N LEU A 180 7.06 -8.58 -2.09
CA LEU A 180 8.01 -7.56 -2.54
C LEU A 180 7.56 -6.90 -3.84
N ALA A 181 7.14 -7.69 -4.84
CA ALA A 181 6.62 -7.16 -6.10
C ALA A 181 5.37 -6.29 -5.88
N LEU A 182 4.48 -6.70 -4.97
CA LEU A 182 3.32 -5.89 -4.61
C LEU A 182 3.72 -4.60 -3.89
N ALA A 183 4.69 -4.66 -2.98
CA ALA A 183 5.21 -3.48 -2.28
C ALA A 183 5.82 -2.47 -3.26
N GLU A 184 6.56 -2.94 -4.26
CA GLU A 184 7.17 -2.08 -5.29
C GLU A 184 6.10 -1.30 -6.07
N ILE A 185 5.03 -1.98 -6.52
CA ILE A 185 3.93 -1.37 -7.25
C ILE A 185 3.18 -0.36 -6.37
N GLU A 186 2.78 -0.77 -5.17
CA GLU A 186 1.99 0.09 -4.28
C GLU A 186 2.78 1.27 -3.72
N ASN A 187 4.05 1.08 -3.36
CA ASN A 187 4.88 2.17 -2.85
C ASN A 187 5.20 3.19 -3.94
N SER A 188 5.44 2.75 -5.18
CA SER A 188 5.58 3.66 -6.32
C SER A 188 4.33 4.51 -6.53
N ALA A 189 3.15 3.87 -6.52
CA ALA A 189 1.88 4.58 -6.60
C ALA A 189 1.64 5.51 -5.40
N ALA A 190 2.08 5.12 -4.20
CA ALA A 190 1.97 5.92 -2.98
C ALA A 190 2.82 7.19 -3.06
N VAL A 191 4.04 7.12 -3.63
CA VAL A 191 4.88 8.31 -3.89
C VAL A 191 4.14 9.26 -4.83
N GLN A 192 3.63 8.76 -5.96
CA GLN A 192 2.90 9.61 -6.92
C GLN A 192 1.66 10.26 -6.31
N LYS A 193 0.91 9.50 -5.50
CA LYS A 193 -0.28 10.01 -4.79
C LYS A 193 0.08 11.08 -3.77
N ALA A 194 1.17 10.91 -3.03
CA ALA A 194 1.66 11.89 -2.06
C ALA A 194 2.12 13.19 -2.74
N ILE A 195 2.85 13.07 -3.85
CA ILE A 195 3.27 14.22 -4.66
C ILE A 195 2.08 14.98 -5.25
N ALA A 196 1.10 14.27 -5.80
CA ALA A 196 -0.13 14.89 -6.30
C ALA A 196 -0.89 15.62 -5.19
N HIS A 197 -0.94 15.05 -3.98
CA HIS A 197 -1.53 15.71 -2.83
C HIS A 197 -0.77 16.98 -2.44
N TYR A 198 0.56 16.93 -2.39
CA TYR A 198 1.40 18.10 -2.14
C TYR A 198 1.14 19.23 -3.16
N ASP A 199 1.13 18.90 -4.46
CA ASP A 199 0.88 19.87 -5.53
C ASP A 199 -0.50 20.51 -5.41
N GLN A 200 -1.52 19.72 -5.04
CA GLN A 200 -2.86 20.23 -4.78
C GLN A 200 -2.86 21.22 -3.60
N GLN A 201 -2.22 20.88 -2.48
CA GLN A 201 -2.17 21.75 -1.30
C GLN A 201 -1.43 23.07 -1.60
N MET A 202 -0.27 22.98 -2.26
CA MET A 202 0.52 24.15 -2.62
C MET A 202 -0.22 25.04 -3.62
N SER A 203 -0.81 24.48 -4.68
CA SER A 203 -1.53 25.27 -5.70
C SER A 203 -2.78 25.97 -5.18
N GLN A 204 -3.47 25.41 -4.19
CA GLN A 204 -4.68 26.01 -3.61
C GLN A 204 -4.36 27.14 -2.63
N LYS A 205 -3.26 27.03 -1.88
CA LYS A 205 -2.96 27.91 -0.74
C LYS A 205 -1.89 28.96 -1.07
N LEU A 206 -0.97 28.68 -1.99
CA LEU A 206 0.15 29.56 -2.30
C LEU A 206 -0.30 30.70 -3.23
N GLN A 207 0.00 31.92 -2.83
CA GLN A 207 -0.16 33.11 -3.66
C GLN A 207 1.19 33.81 -3.79
N LEU A 208 1.69 33.87 -5.02
CA LEU A 208 2.98 34.47 -5.34
C LEU A 208 2.82 35.94 -5.80
N PRO A 209 3.75 36.83 -5.41
CA PRO A 209 4.78 36.61 -4.39
C PRO A 209 4.19 36.52 -2.96
N THR A 210 4.84 35.74 -2.10
CA THR A 210 4.54 35.71 -0.65
C THR A 210 5.08 36.96 0.03
N GLU A 211 4.51 37.37 1.16
CA GLU A 211 5.02 38.54 1.92
C GLU A 211 6.43 38.27 2.47
N THR A 212 6.65 37.05 2.96
CA THR A 212 7.94 36.62 3.51
C THR A 212 8.31 35.24 2.99
N LEU A 213 9.60 34.91 3.08
CA LEU A 213 10.05 33.54 2.81
C LEU A 213 9.43 32.55 3.81
N GLN A 214 9.22 32.99 5.07
CA GLN A 214 8.65 32.14 6.12
C GLN A 214 7.22 31.69 5.79
N GLU A 215 6.39 32.55 5.20
CA GLU A 215 5.05 32.20 4.73
C GLU A 215 5.08 31.01 3.75
N LEU A 216 5.99 31.05 2.77
CA LEU A 216 6.18 29.97 1.80
C LEU A 216 6.67 28.70 2.49
N LEU A 217 7.67 28.80 3.37
CA LEU A 217 8.27 27.66 4.04
C LEU A 217 7.30 26.97 5.04
N ASP A 218 6.46 27.74 5.72
CA ASP A 218 5.44 27.20 6.62
C ASP A 218 4.36 26.46 5.84
N LEU A 219 3.94 27.00 4.69
CA LEU A 219 2.98 26.33 3.82
C LEU A 219 3.56 25.04 3.21
N HIS A 220 4.82 25.08 2.76
CA HIS A 220 5.54 23.91 2.29
C HIS A 220 5.60 22.83 3.38
N ARG A 221 6.03 23.18 4.60
CA ARG A 221 6.14 22.23 5.73
C ARG A 221 4.80 21.57 6.07
N ALA A 222 3.71 22.35 6.08
CA ALA A 222 2.38 21.80 6.30
C ALA A 222 1.98 20.81 5.19
N SER A 223 2.21 21.17 3.93
CA SER A 223 1.86 20.35 2.77
C SER A 223 2.73 19.08 2.67
N GLU A 224 4.02 19.19 2.98
CA GLU A 224 4.98 18.07 3.05
C GLU A 224 4.57 17.05 4.12
N LYS A 225 4.15 17.54 5.30
CA LYS A 225 3.67 16.68 6.38
C LYS A 225 2.42 15.90 5.93
N GLU A 226 1.44 16.58 5.35
CA GLU A 226 0.23 15.92 4.85
C GLU A 226 0.54 14.91 3.73
N ALA A 227 1.45 15.24 2.80
CA ALA A 227 1.90 14.32 1.75
C ALA A 227 2.59 13.08 2.32
N THR A 228 3.44 13.25 3.34
CA THR A 228 4.07 12.15 4.06
C THR A 228 3.03 11.25 4.73
N GLU A 229 2.00 11.83 5.35
CA GLU A 229 0.90 11.04 5.93
C GLU A 229 0.10 10.25 4.87
N VAL A 230 -0.10 10.82 3.67
CA VAL A 230 -0.74 10.13 2.54
C VAL A 230 0.10 8.94 2.07
N PHE A 231 1.42 9.13 1.96
CA PHE A 231 2.36 8.06 1.64
C PHE A 231 2.30 6.93 2.68
N MET A 232 2.47 7.25 3.97
CA MET A 232 2.49 6.25 5.06
C MET A 232 1.19 5.44 5.16
N LYS A 233 0.04 6.01 4.78
CA LYS A 233 -1.24 5.30 4.74
C LYS A 233 -1.39 4.37 3.53
N SER A 234 -0.61 4.60 2.48
CA SER A 234 -0.75 3.92 1.19
C SER A 234 0.46 3.04 0.85
N SER A 235 1.52 3.05 1.65
CA SER A 235 2.73 2.27 1.45
C SER A 235 2.87 1.14 2.48
N PHE A 236 3.66 0.11 2.13
CA PHE A 236 4.03 -0.95 3.05
C PHE A 236 5.34 -1.61 2.61
N LYS A 237 6.06 -2.23 3.56
CA LYS A 237 7.32 -2.97 3.32
C LYS A 237 8.32 -2.18 2.44
N ASP A 238 8.50 -0.89 2.72
CA ASP A 238 9.50 -0.03 2.07
C ASP A 238 10.89 -0.33 2.65
N ILE A 239 11.55 -1.35 2.09
CA ILE A 239 12.89 -1.80 2.51
C ILE A 239 13.88 -0.65 2.31
N ASP A 240 14.70 -0.40 3.33
CA ASP A 240 15.69 0.69 3.38
C ASP A 240 15.13 2.10 3.16
N GLN A 241 13.80 2.26 3.26
CA GLN A 241 13.08 3.51 3.06
C GLN A 241 13.36 4.13 1.68
N LEU A 242 13.52 3.31 0.64
CA LEU A 242 13.88 3.78 -0.70
C LEU A 242 12.80 4.68 -1.28
N PHE A 243 11.54 4.27 -1.17
CA PHE A 243 10.42 5.07 -1.69
C PHE A 243 10.17 6.32 -0.85
N GLN A 244 10.36 6.24 0.47
CA GLN A 244 10.29 7.41 1.33
C GLN A 244 11.39 8.43 1.02
N LYS A 245 12.63 7.99 0.79
CA LYS A 245 13.74 8.86 0.37
C LYS A 245 13.47 9.51 -0.98
N GLU A 246 12.92 8.75 -1.93
CA GLU A 246 12.50 9.28 -3.23
C GLU A 246 11.41 10.36 -3.07
N LEU A 247 10.42 10.12 -2.21
CA LEU A 247 9.39 11.12 -1.90
C LEU A 247 10.02 12.42 -1.35
N VAL A 248 10.92 12.31 -0.37
CA VAL A 248 11.60 13.48 0.21
C VAL A 248 12.40 14.23 -0.86
N ALA A 249 13.18 13.53 -1.69
CA ALA A 249 13.96 14.15 -2.75
C ALA A 249 13.09 14.92 -3.76
N GLN A 250 11.92 14.36 -4.13
CA GLN A 250 10.97 15.04 -5.01
C GLN A 250 10.31 16.26 -4.35
N LEU A 251 9.99 16.18 -3.06
CA LEU A 251 9.42 17.30 -2.30
C LEU A 251 10.44 18.44 -2.10
N ASP A 252 11.70 18.11 -1.82
CA ASP A 252 12.81 19.07 -1.76
C ASP A 252 12.97 19.81 -3.09
N LYS A 253 12.98 19.07 -4.21
CA LYS A 253 13.04 19.68 -5.54
C LYS A 253 11.87 20.64 -5.79
N LYS A 254 10.65 20.22 -5.44
CA LYS A 254 9.46 21.08 -5.59
C LYS A 254 9.51 22.32 -4.69
N ARG A 255 10.04 22.21 -3.47
CA ARG A 255 10.28 23.38 -2.60
C ARG A 255 11.19 24.37 -3.29
N ASP A 256 12.31 23.91 -3.83
CA ASP A 256 13.28 24.77 -4.50
C ASP A 256 12.67 25.44 -5.74
N ASP A 257 11.87 24.71 -6.52
CA ASP A 257 11.10 25.27 -7.63
C ASP A 257 10.14 26.38 -7.18
N PHE A 258 9.40 26.19 -6.08
CA PHE A 258 8.52 27.23 -5.54
C PHE A 258 9.29 28.44 -5.00
N CYS A 259 10.44 28.23 -4.35
CA CYS A 259 11.31 29.32 -3.91
C CYS A 259 11.78 30.17 -5.09
N ASN A 260 12.22 29.53 -6.18
CA ASN A 260 12.65 30.21 -7.40
C ASN A 260 11.51 30.98 -8.07
N GLN A 261 10.32 30.38 -8.14
CA GLN A 261 9.13 31.07 -8.65
C GLN A 261 8.75 32.28 -7.80
N ASN A 262 8.86 32.17 -6.48
CA ASN A 262 8.57 33.27 -5.56
C ASN A 262 9.58 34.43 -5.69
N LEU A 263 10.88 34.09 -5.79
CA LEU A 263 11.93 35.08 -6.05
C LEU A 263 11.63 35.88 -7.31
N LYS A 264 11.37 35.17 -8.42
CA LYS A 264 11.05 35.80 -9.70
C LYS A 264 9.77 36.64 -9.64
N ALA A 265 8.70 36.11 -9.05
CA ALA A 265 7.45 36.86 -8.91
C ALA A 265 7.63 38.13 -8.07
N SER A 266 8.50 38.09 -7.05
CA SER A 266 8.83 39.26 -6.23
C SER A 266 9.65 40.28 -7.02
N GLU A 267 10.66 39.84 -7.77
CA GLU A 267 11.47 40.69 -8.66
C GLU A 267 10.61 41.40 -9.72
N ASP A 268 9.78 40.63 -10.44
CA ASP A 268 8.88 41.13 -11.48
C ASP A 268 7.90 42.16 -10.92
N HIS A 269 7.30 41.87 -9.76
CA HIS A 269 6.34 42.76 -9.12
C HIS A 269 7.01 44.05 -8.59
N CYS A 270 8.17 43.94 -7.94
CA CYS A 270 8.92 45.10 -7.44
C CYS A 270 9.38 46.01 -8.59
N SER A 271 9.89 45.43 -9.67
CA SER A 271 10.33 46.17 -10.85
C SER A 271 9.18 46.93 -11.51
N ALA A 272 7.99 46.31 -11.60
CA ALA A 272 6.78 46.97 -12.08
C ALA A 272 6.37 48.14 -11.18
N LEU A 273 6.34 47.92 -9.86
CA LEU A 273 6.02 48.97 -8.88
C LEU A 273 7.00 50.14 -8.95
N LEU A 274 8.30 49.88 -9.07
CA LEU A 274 9.29 50.94 -9.19
C LEU A 274 9.07 51.78 -10.44
N LYS A 275 8.79 51.13 -11.57
CA LYS A 275 8.44 51.83 -12.81
C LYS A 275 7.20 52.70 -12.61
N ASP A 276 6.15 52.16 -12.03
CA ASP A 276 4.89 52.88 -11.85
C ASP A 276 5.00 54.04 -10.85
N ILE A 277 5.78 53.87 -9.77
CA ILE A 277 5.92 54.86 -8.71
C ILE A 277 6.91 55.97 -9.08
N PHE A 278 8.05 55.62 -9.70
CA PHE A 278 9.15 56.56 -9.91
C PHE A 278 9.25 57.15 -11.33
N SER A 279 8.60 56.57 -12.34
CA SER A 279 8.60 57.14 -13.71
C SER A 279 8.18 58.62 -13.77
N PRO A 280 7.15 59.08 -13.01
CA PRO A 280 6.79 60.49 -13.00
C PRO A 280 7.93 61.40 -12.50
N LEU A 281 8.65 60.97 -11.45
CA LEU A 281 9.78 61.73 -10.92
C LEU A 281 10.94 61.77 -11.92
N GLU A 282 11.22 60.67 -12.61
CA GLU A 282 12.24 60.65 -13.66
C GLU A 282 11.93 61.63 -14.79
N GLU A 283 10.65 61.72 -15.18
CA GLU A 283 10.21 62.62 -16.24
C GLU A 283 10.26 64.09 -15.78
N ASP A 284 9.82 64.39 -14.56
CA ASP A 284 9.92 65.72 -13.96
C ASP A 284 11.38 66.22 -13.89
N VAL A 285 12.32 65.33 -13.57
CA VAL A 285 13.76 65.63 -13.56
C VAL A 285 14.27 65.92 -14.98
N LYS A 286 13.90 65.11 -15.98
CA LYS A 286 14.27 65.34 -17.39
C LYS A 286 13.73 66.65 -17.94
N GLN A 287 12.52 67.04 -17.54
CA GLN A 287 11.90 68.31 -17.92
C GLN A 287 12.47 69.52 -17.16
N GLY A 288 13.40 69.30 -16.23
CA GLY A 288 14.07 70.36 -15.48
C GLY A 288 13.19 71.02 -14.42
N ILE A 289 12.10 70.38 -13.96
CA ILE A 289 11.15 70.94 -12.98
C ILE A 289 11.84 71.34 -11.66
N TYR A 290 12.90 70.62 -11.31
CA TYR A 290 13.69 70.86 -10.10
C TYR A 290 14.91 71.79 -10.30
N LEU A 291 15.16 72.30 -11.52
CA LEU A 291 16.27 73.22 -11.83
C LEU A 291 15.92 74.69 -11.50
N LYS A 292 15.51 74.93 -10.26
CA LYS A 292 15.12 76.24 -9.73
C LYS A 292 15.63 76.46 -8.31
N PRO A 293 15.75 77.70 -7.82
CA PRO A 293 16.11 77.97 -6.42
C PRO A 293 15.20 77.18 -5.46
N GLY A 294 15.81 76.39 -4.56
CA GLY A 294 15.09 75.51 -3.63
C GLY A 294 14.66 74.14 -4.20
N GLY A 295 14.90 73.87 -5.48
CA GLY A 295 14.45 72.64 -6.16
C GLY A 295 15.04 71.35 -5.60
N TYR A 296 16.29 71.36 -5.10
CA TYR A 296 16.89 70.19 -4.44
C TYR A 296 16.06 69.71 -3.23
N ARG A 297 15.57 70.65 -2.41
CA ARG A 297 14.74 70.30 -1.25
C ARG A 297 13.42 69.65 -1.68
N LEU A 298 12.76 70.21 -2.70
CA LEU A 298 11.53 69.65 -3.27
C LEU A 298 11.75 68.25 -3.86
N PHE A 299 12.88 68.03 -4.53
CA PHE A 299 13.25 66.72 -5.06
C PHE A 299 13.43 65.68 -3.95
N ILE A 300 14.15 66.02 -2.87
CA ILE A 300 14.36 65.11 -1.73
C ILE A 300 13.03 64.79 -1.03
N GLU A 301 12.17 65.79 -0.80
CA GLU A 301 10.83 65.59 -0.24
C GLU A 301 10.00 64.62 -1.11
N LYS A 302 9.99 64.82 -2.44
CA LYS A 302 9.28 63.94 -3.36
C LYS A 302 9.85 62.53 -3.40
N MET A 303 11.18 62.40 -3.40
CA MET A 303 11.87 61.11 -3.36
C MET A 303 11.53 60.32 -2.09
N GLN A 304 11.47 60.98 -0.93
CA GLN A 304 11.07 60.34 0.32
C GLN A 304 9.60 59.91 0.31
N GLU A 305 8.70 60.73 -0.25
CA GLU A 305 7.29 60.38 -0.45
C GLU A 305 7.14 59.11 -1.30
N LEU A 306 7.84 59.03 -2.43
CA LEU A 306 7.78 57.86 -3.33
C LEU A 306 8.38 56.60 -2.71
N LYS A 307 9.50 56.71 -1.98
CA LYS A 307 10.06 55.59 -1.20
C LYS A 307 9.06 55.08 -0.17
N LYS A 308 8.40 55.99 0.56
CA LYS A 308 7.35 55.62 1.51
C LYS A 308 6.18 54.92 0.83
N LYS A 309 5.74 55.42 -0.33
CA LYS A 309 4.69 54.80 -1.14
C LYS A 309 5.07 53.36 -1.52
N TYR A 310 6.27 53.16 -2.06
CA TYR A 310 6.77 51.82 -2.40
C TYR A 310 6.80 50.88 -1.18
N VAL A 311 7.32 51.35 -0.04
CA VAL A 311 7.35 50.55 1.19
C VAL A 311 5.95 50.16 1.67
N GLN A 312 4.94 51.00 1.43
CA GLN A 312 3.55 50.73 1.84
C GLN A 312 2.78 49.76 0.92
N GLU A 313 3.27 49.47 -0.29
CA GLU A 313 2.63 48.49 -1.17
C GLU A 313 2.66 47.08 -0.55
N PRO A 314 1.54 46.35 -0.46
CA PRO A 314 1.52 45.00 0.09
C PRO A 314 2.15 44.00 -0.89
N ARG A 315 2.56 42.83 -0.38
CA ARG A 315 3.01 41.66 -1.16
C ARG A 315 4.06 41.97 -2.21
N LYS A 316 5.05 42.79 -1.85
CA LYS A 316 6.24 42.98 -2.68
C LYS A 316 7.12 41.74 -2.74
N GLY A 317 7.09 40.98 -1.64
CA GLY A 317 7.88 39.79 -1.44
C GLY A 317 9.33 40.06 -1.10
N ILE A 318 10.11 38.98 -1.16
CA ILE A 318 11.44 38.88 -0.56
C ILE A 318 12.53 39.69 -1.27
N GLN A 319 12.29 40.17 -2.49
CA GLN A 319 13.23 40.98 -3.28
C GLN A 319 13.00 42.50 -3.11
N ALA A 320 12.03 42.93 -2.29
CA ALA A 320 11.59 44.31 -2.23
C ALA A 320 12.70 45.35 -1.92
N GLU A 321 13.56 45.05 -0.96
CA GLU A 321 14.64 45.96 -0.54
C GLU A 321 15.81 45.95 -1.54
N GLU A 322 16.19 44.76 -2.01
CA GLU A 322 17.31 44.58 -2.96
C GLU A 322 17.03 45.33 -4.27
N ILE A 323 15.86 45.12 -4.86
CA ILE A 323 15.45 45.75 -6.12
C ILE A 323 15.31 47.27 -5.99
N LEU A 324 14.80 47.77 -4.85
CA LEU A 324 14.77 49.21 -4.58
C LEU A 324 16.18 49.79 -4.50
N GLN A 325 17.10 49.14 -3.78
CA GLN A 325 18.47 49.61 -3.64
C GLN A 325 19.21 49.62 -4.98
N GLU A 326 19.06 48.58 -5.80
CA GLU A 326 19.66 48.51 -7.13
C GLU A 326 19.16 49.64 -8.04
N TYR A 327 17.84 49.84 -8.08
CA TYR A 327 17.24 50.92 -8.84
C TYR A 327 17.78 52.29 -8.41
N LEU A 328 17.81 52.56 -7.10
CA LEU A 328 18.31 53.83 -6.57
C LEU A 328 19.81 54.05 -6.83
N LYS A 329 20.62 52.99 -6.89
CA LYS A 329 22.05 53.09 -7.24
C LYS A 329 22.27 53.34 -8.74
N SER A 330 21.34 52.93 -9.59
CA SER A 330 21.45 53.07 -11.05
C SER A 330 21.09 54.45 -11.60
N LYS A 331 20.53 55.35 -10.77
CA LYS A 331 20.01 56.68 -11.15
C LYS A 331 20.90 57.79 -10.64
#